data_AF-A0A848Y8B8-F1
#
_entry.id   AF-A0A848Y8B8-F1
#
_cell.length_a   1.000
_cell.length_b   1.000
_cell.length_c   1.000
_cell.angle_alpha   90.00
_cell.angle_beta   90.00
_cell.angle_gamma   90.00
#
_symmetry.space_group_name_H-M   'P 1'
#
loop_
_entity.id
_entity.type
_entity.pdbx_description
1 polymer ?
#
loop_
_entity_poly.entity_id
_entity_poly.type
_entity_poly.pdbx_seq_one_letter_code
_entity_poly.pdbx_strand_id
1 'polypeptide(L)'
;MGKLTLLLVLAAALGGSTLLFSTRSLSHETARERGEVQADLLARDAAANGHSLVLNEMIADDGFEAAAPYTSHNVQDGWFSVDEYTVATDAAGTQTVTYTVTGHAGGAEHSVRSTYEYDPMDYPGPLWLDVPYVTATVEPGTVIDGGADALGVHYDRRRHSELNLNSLLPRSTMERDLRTAFAGATGLGGAFSPHSNMQSAGLLDDLNVSDASDLYFAAVSAKRTGDVTLPGATTISTNQNYGSTPMIVHVTGPLTIAPSKRLEGRGVLIVEGAISLGSNGSRLTWDGLVIIHSEEDYLHLDWNTGRVDITGGLVVDQQAVPPGGHMDVTTTRDLDGRWSNARGDRSGSPWASIGAGNWPWFQHKHRYDIDLGTSTVMFRADTPHPNEEYTQFRDALSSLGTRQVFLEFDRERYHGYSTYTLDIAGQPEVYGGAVKNGFGTYAQSGDVQRSQSFRANDLRSFQVDVRSLRMLRQRFDTASGCDSWPFCVAEQWGRGGALTVRLREYNPARRHPKLYEAVIYWHMRSDEVAEHMADEAALRTAIQDGALFGTRLDFGDHVDLTFDLDEIKTMASRLGFDGDEVLSRGTWTTHTTVDEHRAAGTTAPSGPRS
;
A
#
# COMPACT_ATOMS: atom_id res chain seq x y z
N MET A 1 -52.93 68.91 -46.74
CA MET A 1 -52.57 67.91 -45.72
C MET A 1 -51.65 66.78 -46.23
N GLY A 2 -51.53 66.48 -47.53
CA GLY A 2 -50.73 65.33 -48.02
C GLY A 2 -49.19 65.43 -47.91
N LYS A 3 -48.58 66.63 -47.82
CA LYS A 3 -47.12 66.79 -47.71
C LYS A 3 -46.57 66.37 -46.33
N LEU A 4 -47.36 66.55 -45.27
CA LEU A 4 -46.98 66.18 -43.91
C LEU A 4 -47.03 64.66 -43.71
N THR A 5 -48.03 64.01 -44.31
CA THR A 5 -48.14 62.54 -44.35
C THR A 5 -46.96 61.91 -45.09
N LEU A 6 -46.50 62.50 -46.19
CA LEU A 6 -45.36 61.99 -46.95
C LEU A 6 -44.04 62.09 -46.15
N LEU A 7 -43.84 63.18 -45.40
CA LEU A 7 -42.69 63.35 -44.51
C LEU A 7 -42.73 62.35 -43.33
N LEU A 8 -43.92 62.07 -42.77
CA LEU A 8 -44.09 61.05 -41.73
C LEU A 8 -43.81 59.63 -42.24
N VAL A 9 -44.24 59.31 -43.47
CA VAL A 9 -43.95 58.02 -44.11
C VAL A 9 -42.45 57.88 -44.41
N LEU A 10 -41.79 58.94 -44.88
CA LEU A 10 -40.34 58.92 -45.13
C LEU A 10 -39.53 58.81 -43.83
N ALA A 11 -39.94 59.52 -42.77
CA ALA A 11 -39.34 59.41 -41.44
C ALA A 11 -39.55 58.02 -40.83
N ALA A 12 -40.72 57.41 -41.01
CA ALA A 12 -41.00 56.04 -40.59
C ALA A 12 -40.20 55.01 -41.41
N ALA A 13 -40.03 55.21 -42.71
CA ALA A 13 -39.21 54.34 -43.56
C ALA A 13 -37.72 54.43 -43.23
N LEU A 14 -37.20 55.65 -42.97
CA LEU A 14 -35.82 55.87 -42.55
C LEU A 14 -35.58 55.33 -41.14
N GLY A 15 -36.48 55.60 -40.19
CA GLY A 15 -36.42 55.06 -38.83
C GLY A 15 -36.55 53.54 -38.76
N GLY A 16 -37.40 52.95 -39.60
CA GLY A 16 -37.51 51.50 -39.76
C GLY A 16 -36.24 50.89 -40.36
N SER A 17 -35.62 51.55 -41.34
CA SER A 17 -34.39 51.08 -41.97
C SER A 17 -33.18 51.16 -41.04
N THR A 18 -33.05 52.23 -40.23
CA THR A 18 -31.98 52.34 -39.24
C THR A 18 -32.14 51.33 -38.12
N LEU A 19 -33.36 51.12 -37.62
CA LEU A 19 -33.64 50.08 -36.62
C LEU A 19 -33.32 48.68 -37.17
N LEU A 20 -33.74 48.35 -38.39
CA LEU A 20 -33.41 47.07 -39.02
C LEU A 20 -31.91 46.89 -39.23
N PHE A 21 -31.18 47.95 -39.58
CA PHE A 21 -29.72 47.91 -39.71
C PHE A 21 -29.04 47.69 -38.36
N SER A 22 -29.48 48.41 -37.31
CA SER A 22 -28.99 48.22 -35.94
C SER A 22 -29.32 46.83 -35.39
N THR A 23 -30.52 46.29 -35.63
CA THR A 23 -30.89 44.93 -35.21
C THR A 23 -30.08 43.87 -35.95
N ARG A 24 -29.82 44.04 -37.25
CA ARG A 24 -28.91 43.15 -38.00
C ARG A 24 -27.48 43.24 -37.49
N SER A 25 -26.99 44.44 -37.25
CA SER A 25 -25.64 44.67 -36.69
C SER A 25 -25.49 43.99 -35.33
N LEU A 26 -26.44 44.21 -34.42
CA LEU A 26 -26.47 43.55 -33.10
C LEU A 26 -26.58 42.03 -33.21
N SER A 27 -27.41 41.52 -34.12
CA SER A 27 -27.52 40.07 -34.34
C SER A 27 -26.23 39.46 -34.90
N HIS A 28 -25.50 40.18 -35.76
CA HIS A 28 -24.21 39.74 -36.25
C HIS A 28 -23.14 39.79 -35.15
N GLU A 29 -23.14 40.83 -34.32
CA GLU A 29 -22.24 41.00 -33.17
C GLU A 29 -22.46 39.91 -32.12
N THR A 30 -23.72 39.66 -31.71
CA THR A 30 -24.04 38.56 -30.77
C THR A 30 -23.73 37.17 -31.33
N ALA A 31 -23.94 36.95 -32.64
CA ALA A 31 -23.57 35.67 -33.26
C ALA A 31 -22.04 35.49 -33.30
N ARG A 32 -21.30 36.58 -33.51
CA ARG A 32 -19.83 36.60 -33.49
C ARG A 32 -19.29 36.30 -32.10
N GLU A 33 -19.76 37.02 -31.08
CA GLU A 33 -19.37 36.82 -29.68
C GLU A 33 -19.66 35.38 -29.22
N ARG A 34 -20.82 34.81 -29.59
CA ARG A 34 -21.13 33.40 -29.29
C ARG A 34 -20.19 32.43 -29.99
N GLY A 35 -19.82 32.70 -31.25
CA GLY A 35 -18.85 31.90 -31.98
C GLY A 35 -17.45 31.95 -31.37
N GLU A 36 -17.03 33.10 -30.86
CA GLU A 36 -15.76 33.30 -30.17
C GLU A 36 -15.72 32.56 -28.83
N VAL A 37 -16.76 32.71 -28.00
CA VAL A 37 -16.87 31.96 -26.74
C VAL A 37 -16.92 30.45 -26.99
N GLN A 38 -17.62 30.02 -28.05
CA GLN A 38 -17.64 28.61 -28.43
C GLN A 38 -16.26 28.13 -28.88
N ALA A 39 -15.53 28.91 -29.67
CA ALA A 39 -14.17 28.61 -30.09
C ALA A 39 -13.21 28.48 -28.89
N ASP A 40 -13.30 29.39 -27.92
CA ASP A 40 -12.49 29.36 -26.69
C ASP A 40 -12.75 28.09 -25.87
N LEU A 41 -14.02 27.69 -25.71
CA LEU A 41 -14.39 26.46 -25.01
C LEU A 41 -13.89 25.20 -25.74
N LEU A 42 -14.04 25.18 -27.07
CA LEU A 42 -13.57 24.05 -27.89
C LEU A 42 -12.05 23.93 -27.89
N ALA A 43 -11.30 25.04 -27.88
CA ALA A 43 -9.84 25.01 -27.79
C ALA A 43 -9.38 24.42 -26.45
N ARG A 44 -10.06 24.76 -25.35
CA ARG A 44 -9.79 24.16 -24.02
C ARG A 44 -10.10 22.67 -23.97
N ASP A 45 -11.24 22.27 -24.54
CA ASP A 45 -11.63 20.86 -24.60
C ASP A 45 -10.66 20.05 -25.46
N ALA A 46 -10.25 20.57 -26.62
CA ALA A 46 -9.23 19.95 -27.47
C ALA A 46 -7.89 19.78 -26.75
N ALA A 47 -7.43 20.79 -26.01
CA ALA A 47 -6.20 20.72 -25.24
C ALA A 47 -6.29 19.72 -24.07
N ALA A 48 -7.43 19.69 -23.35
CA ALA A 48 -7.65 18.74 -22.25
C ALA A 48 -7.69 17.29 -22.77
N ASN A 49 -8.41 17.03 -23.87
CA ASN A 49 -8.46 15.73 -24.52
C ASN A 49 -7.07 15.29 -25.01
N GLY A 50 -6.32 16.20 -25.65
CA GLY A 50 -4.96 15.92 -26.10
C GLY A 50 -4.01 15.63 -24.94
N HIS A 51 -4.12 16.37 -23.84
CA HIS A 51 -3.34 16.13 -22.63
C HIS A 51 -3.61 14.73 -22.06
N SER A 52 -4.87 14.31 -21.95
CA SER A 52 -5.21 12.95 -21.51
C SER A 52 -4.69 11.85 -22.46
N LEU A 53 -4.69 12.10 -23.77
CA LEU A 53 -4.14 11.13 -24.74
C LEU A 53 -2.63 10.99 -24.62
N VAL A 54 -1.89 12.10 -24.48
CA VAL A 54 -0.45 12.05 -24.26
C VAL A 54 -0.12 11.32 -22.96
N LEU A 55 -0.84 11.58 -21.86
CA LEU A 55 -0.62 10.88 -20.59
C LEU A 55 -0.77 9.36 -20.69
N ASN A 56 -1.74 8.88 -21.46
CA ASN A 56 -1.99 7.45 -21.61
C ASN A 56 -0.93 6.72 -22.43
N GLU A 57 -0.18 7.43 -23.27
CA GLU A 57 0.73 6.85 -24.26
C GLU A 57 2.19 7.26 -24.09
N MET A 58 2.49 8.17 -23.16
CA MET A 58 3.87 8.63 -22.93
C MET A 58 4.73 7.65 -22.11
N ILE A 59 4.16 6.58 -21.54
CA ILE A 59 4.85 5.61 -20.69
C ILE A 59 5.21 4.38 -21.54
N ALA A 60 6.49 4.01 -21.52
CA ALA A 60 7.04 2.79 -22.10
C ALA A 60 7.28 1.72 -21.02
N ASP A 61 7.87 0.57 -21.39
CA ASP A 61 8.14 -0.54 -20.44
C ASP A 61 9.11 -0.14 -19.31
N ASP A 62 9.99 0.83 -19.54
CA ASP A 62 10.98 1.32 -18.56
C ASP A 62 11.19 2.85 -18.68
N GLY A 63 10.16 3.62 -18.33
CA GLY A 63 10.19 5.08 -18.30
C GLY A 63 9.30 5.75 -19.33
N PHE A 64 9.68 6.95 -19.78
CA PHE A 64 8.94 7.71 -20.79
C PHE A 64 9.40 7.38 -22.21
N GLU A 65 8.45 7.41 -23.13
CA GLU A 65 8.71 7.32 -24.57
C GLU A 65 9.65 8.44 -25.03
N ALA A 66 10.63 8.11 -25.87
CA ALA A 66 11.67 9.06 -26.29
C ALA A 66 11.14 10.21 -27.19
N ALA A 67 9.94 10.05 -27.75
CA ALA A 67 9.28 11.03 -28.60
C ALA A 67 7.79 11.16 -28.25
N ALA A 68 7.19 12.30 -28.60
CA ALA A 68 5.77 12.51 -28.38
C ALA A 68 4.94 11.44 -29.13
N PRO A 69 3.93 10.83 -28.47
CA PRO A 69 3.05 9.85 -29.12
C PRO A 69 2.31 10.46 -30.32
N TYR A 70 2.05 11.77 -30.23
CA TYR A 70 1.38 12.56 -31.24
C TYR A 70 2.21 13.80 -31.58
N THR A 71 2.20 14.22 -32.85
CA THR A 71 2.62 15.57 -33.24
C THR A 71 1.41 16.50 -33.38
N SER A 72 0.31 15.98 -33.93
CA SER A 72 -1.01 16.63 -33.95
C SER A 72 -2.13 15.60 -34.10
N HIS A 73 -3.34 15.92 -33.65
CA HIS A 73 -4.51 15.06 -33.78
C HIS A 73 -5.81 15.87 -33.88
N ASN A 74 -6.74 15.41 -34.73
CA ASN A 74 -8.05 16.05 -34.88
C ASN A 74 -9.05 15.50 -33.86
N VAL A 75 -9.82 16.38 -33.22
CA VAL A 75 -10.97 16.04 -32.39
C VAL A 75 -12.25 16.55 -33.07
N GLN A 76 -13.42 16.17 -32.57
CA GLN A 76 -14.69 16.34 -33.30
C GLN A 76 -14.95 17.79 -33.76
N ASP A 77 -14.58 18.80 -32.96
CA ASP A 77 -14.83 20.22 -33.23
C ASP A 77 -13.57 21.10 -33.08
N GLY A 78 -12.38 20.51 -33.27
CA GLY A 78 -11.08 21.19 -33.13
C GLY A 78 -9.91 20.26 -33.41
N TRP A 79 -8.69 20.69 -33.10
CA TRP A 79 -7.51 19.82 -33.16
C TRP A 79 -6.50 20.24 -32.09
N PHE A 80 -5.54 19.38 -31.78
CA PHE A 80 -4.43 19.73 -30.88
C PHE A 80 -3.07 19.39 -31.49
N SER A 81 -2.04 20.15 -31.12
CA SER A 81 -0.62 19.80 -31.31
C SER A 81 0.01 19.38 -29.98
N VAL A 82 1.10 18.61 -30.07
CA VAL A 82 2.00 18.37 -28.94
C VAL A 82 3.36 18.96 -29.31
N ASP A 83 3.78 19.92 -28.51
CA ASP A 83 5.01 20.69 -28.69
C ASP A 83 5.92 20.51 -27.46
N GLU A 84 7.21 20.81 -27.62
CA GLU A 84 8.21 20.80 -26.55
C GLU A 84 8.35 19.49 -25.77
N TYR A 85 7.91 18.36 -26.35
CA TYR A 85 8.08 17.04 -25.75
C TYR A 85 9.57 16.72 -25.57
N THR A 86 10.01 16.69 -24.33
CA THR A 86 11.41 16.51 -23.95
C THR A 86 11.49 15.54 -22.79
N VAL A 87 12.21 14.44 -22.99
CA VAL A 87 12.59 13.51 -21.91
C VAL A 87 14.02 13.85 -21.47
N ALA A 88 14.22 13.98 -20.17
CA ALA A 88 15.52 14.21 -19.56
C ALA A 88 15.75 13.21 -18.44
N THR A 89 16.94 12.62 -18.41
CA THR A 89 17.41 11.77 -17.31
C THR A 89 18.47 12.52 -16.53
N ASP A 90 18.34 12.58 -15.21
CA ASP A 90 19.32 13.24 -14.37
C ASP A 90 20.51 12.32 -13.99
N ALA A 91 21.42 12.82 -13.14
CA ALA A 91 22.60 12.06 -12.72
C ALA A 91 22.27 10.90 -11.76
N ALA A 92 21.09 10.89 -11.14
CA ALA A 92 20.58 9.81 -10.31
C ALA A 92 19.85 8.75 -11.13
N GLY A 93 19.64 8.97 -12.43
CA GLY A 93 18.91 8.06 -13.32
C GLY A 93 17.41 8.36 -13.38
N THR A 94 16.92 9.38 -12.66
CA THR A 94 15.51 9.75 -12.63
C THR A 94 15.11 10.38 -13.96
N GLN A 95 14.06 9.84 -14.58
CA GLN A 95 13.51 10.34 -15.84
C GLN A 95 12.42 11.38 -15.59
N THR A 96 12.46 12.47 -16.36
CA THR A 96 11.40 13.48 -16.38
C THR A 96 10.96 13.74 -17.81
N VAL A 97 9.65 13.86 -18.03
CA VAL A 97 9.08 14.28 -19.31
C VAL A 97 8.40 15.63 -19.13
N THR A 98 8.68 16.54 -20.06
CA THR A 98 7.96 17.81 -20.18
C THR A 98 7.37 17.90 -21.56
N TYR A 99 6.10 18.29 -21.66
CA TYR A 99 5.44 18.52 -22.95
C TYR A 99 4.38 19.63 -22.83
N THR A 100 4.01 20.19 -23.97
CA THR A 100 2.93 21.19 -24.09
C THR A 100 1.90 20.70 -25.10
N VAL A 101 0.64 20.57 -24.69
CA VAL A 101 -0.46 20.31 -25.62
C VAL A 101 -1.17 21.62 -25.92
N THR A 102 -1.29 21.99 -27.19
CA THR A 102 -2.05 23.18 -27.61
C THR A 102 -3.28 22.77 -28.38
N GLY A 103 -4.46 23.10 -27.86
CA GLY A 103 -5.74 22.92 -28.54
C GLY A 103 -6.10 24.16 -29.37
N HIS A 104 -6.60 23.93 -30.58
CA HIS A 104 -6.96 24.95 -31.55
C HIS A 104 -8.41 24.78 -32.02
N ALA A 105 -9.21 25.83 -31.89
CA ALA A 105 -10.57 25.87 -32.45
C ALA A 105 -10.96 27.31 -32.79
N GLY A 106 -11.50 27.54 -34.00
CA GLY A 106 -12.05 28.85 -34.39
C GLY A 106 -11.09 30.06 -34.27
N GLY A 107 -9.78 29.84 -34.23
CA GLY A 107 -8.75 30.87 -34.03
C GLY A 107 -8.41 31.16 -32.55
N ALA A 108 -9.04 30.45 -31.61
CA ALA A 108 -8.66 30.43 -30.21
C ALA A 108 -7.64 29.32 -29.96
N GLU A 109 -6.74 29.55 -29.00
CA GLU A 109 -5.72 28.60 -28.58
C GLU A 109 -5.73 28.43 -27.07
N HIS A 110 -5.55 27.19 -26.62
CA HIS A 110 -5.33 26.88 -25.22
C HIS A 110 -4.19 25.90 -25.09
N SER A 111 -3.15 26.24 -24.32
CA SER A 111 -2.01 25.36 -24.10
C SER A 111 -1.97 24.86 -22.67
N VAL A 112 -1.67 23.59 -22.51
CA VAL A 112 -1.43 22.90 -21.24
C VAL A 112 -0.01 22.37 -21.28
N ARG A 113 0.89 22.97 -20.48
CA ARG A 113 2.25 22.48 -20.28
C ARG A 113 2.30 21.65 -19.01
N SER A 114 2.84 20.45 -19.08
CA SER A 114 2.98 19.58 -17.92
C SER A 114 4.36 18.95 -17.85
N THR A 115 4.82 18.74 -16.62
CA THR A 115 6.05 18.02 -16.32
C THR A 115 5.75 16.88 -15.37
N TYR A 116 6.21 15.69 -15.73
CA TYR A 116 6.09 14.47 -14.94
C TYR A 116 7.46 13.87 -14.69
N GLU A 117 7.56 13.13 -13.60
CA GLU A 117 8.71 12.32 -13.24
C GLU A 117 8.31 10.85 -13.20
N TYR A 118 9.18 9.98 -13.70
CA TYR A 118 9.02 8.55 -13.63
C TYR A 118 9.76 8.04 -12.39
N ASP A 119 9.02 7.36 -11.53
CA ASP A 119 9.51 6.78 -10.28
C ASP A 119 9.34 5.25 -10.38
N PRO A 120 10.39 4.50 -10.76
CA PRO A 120 10.30 3.06 -10.92
C PRO A 120 10.12 2.36 -9.58
N MET A 121 9.43 1.23 -9.57
CA MET A 121 9.26 0.44 -8.34
C MET A 121 10.60 -0.02 -7.76
N ASP A 122 10.91 0.39 -6.54
CA ASP A 122 12.07 -0.07 -5.80
C ASP A 122 11.85 -1.46 -5.18
N TYR A 123 12.89 -2.30 -5.21
CA TYR A 123 12.88 -3.61 -4.56
C TYR A 123 14.26 -3.97 -3.95
N PRO A 124 14.32 -4.69 -2.80
CA PRO A 124 15.57 -5.09 -2.13
C PRO A 124 16.49 -6.11 -2.85
N GLY A 125 16.54 -6.09 -4.19
CA GLY A 125 17.40 -6.97 -4.99
C GLY A 125 16.99 -8.45 -5.00
N PRO A 126 17.88 -9.35 -5.49
CA PRO A 126 17.57 -10.77 -5.69
C PRO A 126 17.32 -11.55 -4.39
N LEU A 127 17.91 -11.10 -3.27
CA LEU A 127 17.82 -11.77 -1.97
C LEU A 127 17.66 -10.76 -0.84
N TRP A 128 16.51 -10.81 -0.18
CA TRP A 128 16.20 -10.02 1.02
C TRP A 128 16.17 -10.91 2.26
N LEU A 129 17.08 -10.65 3.19
CA LEU A 129 17.20 -11.34 4.47
C LEU A 129 16.72 -10.44 5.61
N ASP A 130 15.58 -10.76 6.21
CA ASP A 130 15.05 -10.13 7.41
C ASP A 130 14.98 -11.17 8.55
N VAL A 131 16.16 -11.45 9.08
CA VAL A 131 16.41 -12.58 10.00
C VAL A 131 17.29 -12.11 11.16
N PRO A 132 17.19 -12.72 12.35
CA PRO A 132 17.93 -12.26 13.53
C PRO A 132 19.44 -12.51 13.44
N TYR A 133 19.85 -13.55 12.72
CA TYR A 133 21.24 -13.91 12.44
C TYR A 133 21.27 -14.80 11.21
N VAL A 134 22.33 -14.74 10.40
CA VAL A 134 22.44 -15.57 9.20
C VAL A 134 23.87 -16.04 8.95
N THR A 135 23.99 -17.29 8.51
CA THR A 135 25.22 -17.86 7.95
C THR A 135 24.95 -18.37 6.55
N ALA A 136 25.98 -18.36 5.71
CA ALA A 136 25.86 -18.83 4.34
C ALA A 136 27.07 -19.68 3.93
N THR A 137 26.81 -20.79 3.25
CA THR A 137 27.76 -21.53 2.43
C THR A 137 27.28 -21.39 0.99
N VAL A 138 28.14 -20.89 0.10
CA VAL A 138 27.79 -20.66 -1.30
C VAL A 138 28.88 -21.28 -2.15
N GLU A 139 28.53 -22.34 -2.88
CA GLU A 139 29.47 -23.07 -3.70
C GLU A 139 29.82 -22.28 -4.99
N PRO A 140 31.07 -22.39 -5.47
CA PRO A 140 31.45 -21.81 -6.75
C PRO A 140 30.58 -22.33 -7.89
N GLY A 141 29.96 -21.42 -8.65
CA GLY A 141 28.99 -21.76 -9.70
C GLY A 141 27.56 -21.30 -9.40
N THR A 142 27.25 -21.00 -8.13
CA THR A 142 26.01 -20.30 -7.76
C THR A 142 25.89 -18.98 -8.54
N VAL A 143 24.70 -18.69 -9.07
CA VAL A 143 24.38 -17.40 -9.70
C VAL A 143 23.46 -16.62 -8.77
N ILE A 144 23.87 -15.39 -8.42
CA ILE A 144 23.03 -14.40 -7.76
C ILE A 144 23.17 -13.13 -8.58
N ASP A 145 22.28 -12.97 -9.55
CA ASP A 145 22.29 -11.87 -10.50
C ASP A 145 21.38 -10.74 -10.01
N GLY A 146 21.95 -9.56 -9.85
CA GLY A 146 21.26 -8.35 -9.43
C GLY A 146 20.47 -7.64 -10.53
N GLY A 147 20.47 -8.19 -11.75
CA GLY A 147 19.82 -7.58 -12.90
C GLY A 147 20.58 -6.38 -13.45
N ALA A 148 19.90 -5.55 -14.25
CA ALA A 148 20.50 -4.39 -14.92
C ALA A 148 21.14 -3.39 -13.93
N ASP A 149 20.55 -3.24 -12.75
CA ASP A 149 20.99 -2.33 -11.69
C ASP A 149 22.04 -2.93 -10.76
N ALA A 150 22.48 -4.16 -11.02
CA ALA A 150 23.54 -4.83 -10.27
C ALA A 150 23.25 -4.90 -8.75
N LEU A 151 21.97 -5.09 -8.37
CA LEU A 151 21.55 -5.13 -6.98
C LEU A 151 22.21 -6.29 -6.21
N GLY A 152 22.55 -6.03 -4.94
CA GLY A 152 23.23 -7.00 -4.09
C GLY A 152 22.29 -7.85 -3.24
N VAL A 153 22.86 -8.67 -2.36
CA VAL A 153 22.11 -9.29 -1.25
C VAL A 153 21.85 -8.25 -0.15
N HIS A 154 20.61 -8.16 0.30
CA HIS A 154 20.17 -7.23 1.34
C HIS A 154 19.94 -7.95 2.67
N TYR A 155 20.44 -7.35 3.76
CA TYR A 155 20.23 -7.82 5.13
C TYR A 155 19.69 -6.70 6.02
N ASP A 156 18.53 -6.93 6.62
CA ASP A 156 17.92 -6.03 7.60
C ASP A 156 18.52 -6.23 8.99
N ARG A 157 19.11 -5.17 9.53
CA ARG A 157 19.81 -5.21 10.83
C ARG A 157 18.88 -5.08 12.04
N ARG A 158 17.59 -4.76 11.85
CA ARG A 158 16.67 -4.45 12.96
C ARG A 158 16.51 -5.61 13.92
N ARG A 159 16.15 -6.79 13.42
CA ARG A 159 15.92 -7.99 14.26
C ARG A 159 17.13 -8.40 15.09
N HIS A 160 18.32 -8.36 14.47
CA HIS A 160 19.57 -8.62 15.19
C HIS A 160 19.81 -7.63 16.34
N SER A 161 19.46 -6.37 16.10
CA SER A 161 19.61 -5.28 17.07
C SER A 161 18.54 -5.36 18.18
N GLU A 162 17.30 -5.70 17.84
CA GLU A 162 16.18 -5.91 18.77
C GLU A 162 16.48 -7.02 19.78
N LEU A 163 17.04 -8.14 19.33
CA LEU A 163 17.46 -9.25 20.20
C LEU A 163 18.81 -9.00 20.91
N ASN A 164 19.41 -7.83 20.74
CA ASN A 164 20.69 -7.44 21.33
C ASN A 164 21.78 -8.53 21.16
N LEU A 165 21.90 -9.09 19.95
CA LEU A 165 22.76 -10.24 19.69
C LEU A 165 24.23 -9.88 19.52
N ASN A 166 24.58 -8.59 19.43
CA ASN A 166 25.96 -8.13 19.15
C ASN A 166 27.02 -8.68 20.11
N SER A 167 26.69 -8.94 21.37
CA SER A 167 27.64 -9.50 22.34
C SER A 167 27.86 -11.01 22.19
N LEU A 168 26.95 -11.72 21.54
CA LEU A 168 26.96 -13.18 21.37
C LEU A 168 27.40 -13.57 19.95
N LEU A 169 26.76 -12.94 18.97
CA LEU A 169 26.93 -13.16 17.55
C LEU A 169 27.22 -11.80 16.90
N PRO A 170 28.48 -11.35 16.89
CA PRO A 170 28.83 -10.01 16.42
C PRO A 170 28.40 -9.79 14.97
N ARG A 171 27.59 -8.75 14.75
CA ARG A 171 27.08 -8.42 13.42
C ARG A 171 28.18 -8.18 12.39
N SER A 172 29.28 -7.54 12.79
CA SER A 172 30.42 -7.28 11.89
C SER A 172 31.09 -8.57 11.40
N THR A 173 31.17 -9.59 12.25
CA THR A 173 31.65 -10.92 11.87
C THR A 173 30.69 -11.56 10.86
N MET A 174 29.41 -11.60 11.19
CA MET A 174 28.36 -12.14 10.31
C MET A 174 28.38 -11.49 8.92
N GLU A 175 28.34 -10.16 8.84
CA GLU A 175 28.34 -9.44 7.56
C GLU A 175 29.63 -9.64 6.74
N ARG A 176 30.78 -9.82 7.41
CA ARG A 176 32.05 -10.15 6.73
C ARG A 176 32.02 -11.58 6.19
N ASP A 177 31.49 -12.51 6.97
CA ASP A 177 31.44 -13.92 6.62
C ASP A 177 30.43 -14.14 5.47
N LEU A 178 29.30 -13.44 5.47
CA LEU A 178 28.37 -13.39 4.33
C LEU A 178 29.03 -12.81 3.08
N ARG A 179 29.72 -11.66 3.19
CA ARG A 179 30.51 -11.08 2.08
C ARG A 179 31.49 -12.09 1.51
N THR A 180 32.12 -12.89 2.36
CA THR A 180 33.10 -13.90 1.95
C THR A 180 32.42 -15.08 1.27
N ALA A 181 31.30 -15.57 1.80
CA ALA A 181 30.54 -16.66 1.21
C ALA A 181 30.03 -16.28 -0.19
N PHE A 182 29.37 -15.13 -0.31
CA PHE A 182 28.81 -14.68 -1.59
C PHE A 182 29.85 -14.19 -2.61
N ALA A 183 31.11 -13.97 -2.22
CA ALA A 183 32.16 -13.55 -3.17
C ALA A 183 32.44 -14.58 -4.27
N GLY A 184 32.09 -15.85 -4.05
CA GLY A 184 32.21 -16.93 -5.04
C GLY A 184 31.04 -17.06 -6.01
N ALA A 185 29.92 -16.37 -5.74
CA ALA A 185 28.78 -16.35 -6.65
C ALA A 185 29.06 -15.45 -7.86
N THR A 186 28.48 -15.80 -9.00
CA THR A 186 28.53 -15.00 -10.22
C THR A 186 27.25 -14.16 -10.37
N GLY A 187 27.31 -13.05 -11.12
CA GLY A 187 26.16 -12.16 -11.33
C GLY A 187 26.00 -11.04 -10.29
N LEU A 188 26.71 -11.10 -9.15
CA LEU A 188 26.71 -10.02 -8.17
C LEU A 188 27.48 -8.80 -8.72
N GLY A 189 26.76 -7.86 -9.31
CA GLY A 189 27.34 -6.57 -9.75
C GLY A 189 27.56 -5.59 -8.59
N GLY A 190 26.94 -5.84 -7.43
CA GLY A 190 27.05 -5.04 -6.20
C GLY A 190 27.52 -5.86 -4.99
N ALA A 191 28.16 -5.19 -4.03
CA ALA A 191 28.55 -5.82 -2.76
C ALA A 191 27.31 -6.16 -1.91
N PHE A 192 27.41 -7.19 -1.07
CA PHE A 192 26.50 -7.37 0.07
C PHE A 192 26.35 -6.05 0.83
N SER A 193 25.13 -5.52 0.86
CA SER A 193 24.83 -4.17 1.30
C SER A 193 24.01 -4.18 2.58
N PRO A 194 24.66 -4.06 3.74
CA PRO A 194 23.96 -4.12 5.02
C PRO A 194 23.30 -2.77 5.33
N HIS A 195 21.97 -2.76 5.44
CA HIS A 195 21.20 -1.54 5.68
C HIS A 195 20.80 -1.43 7.15
N SER A 196 21.02 -0.26 7.78
CA SER A 196 20.61 -0.01 9.16
C SER A 196 19.11 0.11 9.36
N ASN A 197 18.36 0.43 8.30
CA ASN A 197 16.94 0.71 8.30
C ASN A 197 16.43 0.86 6.86
N MET A 198 15.82 -0.20 6.32
CA MET A 198 15.29 -0.18 4.94
C MET A 198 14.24 0.93 4.71
N GLN A 199 13.53 1.33 5.76
CA GLN A 199 12.52 2.41 5.72
C GLN A 199 13.08 3.83 5.57
N SER A 200 14.32 4.13 5.98
CA SER A 200 14.80 5.52 5.86
C SER A 200 15.41 5.84 4.50
N ALA A 201 15.54 4.83 3.65
CA ALA A 201 16.09 4.95 2.32
C ALA A 201 15.01 4.90 1.23
N GLY A 202 13.72 4.82 1.58
CA GLY A 202 12.62 4.72 0.63
C GLY A 202 12.45 3.35 -0.04
N LEU A 203 13.44 2.45 0.08
CA LEU A 203 13.49 1.15 -0.62
C LEU A 203 12.27 0.22 -0.44
N LEU A 204 11.45 0.44 0.59
CA LEU A 204 10.24 -0.37 0.85
C LEU A 204 8.94 0.43 0.71
N ASP A 205 9.04 1.71 0.34
CA ASP A 205 7.89 2.61 0.26
C ASP A 205 6.96 2.11 -0.85
N ASP A 206 7.49 1.84 -2.06
CA ASP A 206 6.71 1.34 -3.21
C ASP A 206 6.14 -0.05 -3.00
N LEU A 207 6.78 -0.85 -2.16
CA LEU A 207 6.28 -2.16 -1.79
C LEU A 207 5.15 -2.08 -0.79
N ASN A 208 4.87 -0.91 -0.22
CA ASN A 208 3.94 -0.75 0.87
C ASN A 208 4.19 -1.79 1.98
N VAL A 209 5.46 -2.01 2.37
CA VAL A 209 5.86 -2.94 3.45
C VAL A 209 6.82 -2.27 4.43
N SER A 210 6.71 -2.62 5.71
CA SER A 210 7.63 -2.11 6.73
C SER A 210 8.89 -2.95 6.85
N ASP A 211 8.78 -4.23 6.50
CA ASP A 211 9.75 -5.32 6.68
C ASP A 211 9.27 -6.56 5.89
N ALA A 212 10.02 -7.66 5.95
CA ALA A 212 9.70 -8.87 5.19
C ALA A 212 8.47 -9.60 5.74
N SER A 213 8.18 -9.46 7.03
CA SER A 213 6.97 -10.05 7.63
C SER A 213 5.72 -9.35 7.13
N ASP A 214 5.75 -8.02 7.04
CA ASP A 214 4.68 -7.25 6.39
C ASP A 214 4.44 -7.74 4.95
N LEU A 215 5.49 -8.05 4.19
CA LEU A 215 5.38 -8.62 2.84
C LEU A 215 4.77 -10.04 2.85
N TYR A 216 5.23 -10.90 3.75
CA TYR A 216 4.68 -12.25 3.93
C TYR A 216 3.16 -12.19 4.15
N PHE A 217 2.69 -11.39 5.11
CA PHE A 217 1.26 -11.29 5.37
C PHE A 217 0.48 -10.57 4.28
N ALA A 218 1.11 -9.62 3.56
CA ALA A 218 0.58 -9.04 2.34
C ALA A 218 0.27 -10.11 1.28
N ALA A 219 1.22 -10.99 1.04
CA ALA A 219 1.07 -12.07 0.08
C ALA A 219 0.02 -13.11 0.53
N VAL A 220 0.02 -13.50 1.81
CA VAL A 220 -1.00 -14.44 2.34
C VAL A 220 -2.42 -13.87 2.19
N SER A 221 -2.58 -12.57 2.40
CA SER A 221 -3.91 -11.93 2.37
C SER A 221 -4.37 -11.54 0.96
N ALA A 222 -3.44 -11.47 0.00
CA ALA A 222 -3.72 -11.26 -1.42
C ALA A 222 -4.26 -12.52 -2.14
N LYS A 223 -4.39 -13.63 -1.41
CA LYS A 223 -4.95 -14.89 -1.93
C LYS A 223 -6.43 -14.72 -2.30
N ARG A 224 -6.82 -15.29 -3.44
CA ARG A 224 -8.16 -15.27 -4.03
C ARG A 224 -8.60 -16.69 -4.41
N THR A 225 -9.85 -16.84 -4.81
CA THR A 225 -10.35 -18.09 -5.39
C THR A 225 -9.52 -18.47 -6.62
N GLY A 226 -8.90 -19.65 -6.60
CA GLY A 226 -8.01 -20.15 -7.66
C GLY A 226 -6.54 -20.26 -7.23
N ASP A 227 -6.14 -19.55 -6.18
CA ASP A 227 -4.83 -19.75 -5.55
C ASP A 227 -4.79 -21.06 -4.74
N VAL A 228 -3.58 -21.55 -4.48
CA VAL A 228 -3.36 -22.88 -3.90
C VAL A 228 -2.85 -22.77 -2.47
N THR A 229 -3.42 -23.58 -1.58
CA THR A 229 -2.91 -23.75 -0.21
C THR A 229 -2.57 -25.21 0.02
N LEU A 230 -1.32 -25.49 0.38
CA LEU A 230 -0.84 -26.82 0.76
C LEU A 230 -0.68 -26.81 2.30
N PRO A 231 -1.56 -27.51 3.04
CA PRO A 231 -1.57 -27.42 4.50
C PRO A 231 -0.43 -28.21 5.14
N GLY A 232 0.28 -27.56 6.05
CA GLY A 232 1.33 -28.14 6.87
C GLY A 232 2.57 -28.58 6.09
N ALA A 233 3.37 -29.43 6.71
CA ALA A 233 4.56 -30.00 6.09
C ALA A 233 4.20 -30.76 4.81
N THR A 234 4.75 -30.32 3.69
CA THR A 234 4.37 -30.79 2.35
C THR A 234 5.55 -31.41 1.62
N THR A 235 5.35 -32.60 1.05
CA THR A 235 6.34 -33.24 0.18
C THR A 235 5.81 -33.34 -1.25
N ILE A 236 6.53 -32.72 -2.18
CA ILE A 236 6.28 -32.82 -3.63
C ILE A 236 6.80 -34.17 -4.12
N SER A 237 5.91 -35.16 -4.16
CA SER A 237 6.21 -36.56 -4.55
C SER A 237 5.97 -36.85 -6.03
N THR A 238 5.31 -35.93 -6.74
CA THR A 238 5.06 -35.94 -8.19
C THR A 238 5.41 -34.58 -8.76
N ASN A 239 5.70 -34.50 -10.07
CA ASN A 239 5.99 -33.22 -10.70
C ASN A 239 4.76 -32.32 -10.61
N GLN A 240 4.91 -31.14 -10.02
CA GLN A 240 3.87 -30.14 -9.92
C GLN A 240 4.26 -28.90 -10.70
N ASN A 241 3.30 -28.33 -11.42
CA ASN A 241 3.47 -27.12 -12.18
C ASN A 241 2.22 -26.25 -11.97
N TYR A 242 2.43 -25.07 -11.39
CA TYR A 242 1.39 -24.09 -11.09
C TYR A 242 1.19 -23.08 -12.24
N GLY A 243 1.64 -23.42 -13.45
CA GLY A 243 1.29 -22.77 -14.70
C GLY A 243 2.12 -21.52 -15.02
N SER A 244 1.80 -20.92 -16.17
CA SER A 244 2.36 -19.67 -16.69
C SER A 244 1.58 -18.41 -16.27
N THR A 245 0.45 -18.60 -15.58
CA THR A 245 -0.38 -17.50 -15.06
C THR A 245 0.03 -17.22 -13.62
N PRO A 246 0.37 -15.97 -13.27
CA PRO A 246 0.76 -15.62 -11.91
C PRO A 246 -0.32 -15.97 -10.88
N MET A 247 0.03 -16.80 -9.90
CA MET A 247 -0.83 -17.19 -8.78
C MET A 247 -0.08 -17.18 -7.46
N ILE A 248 -0.81 -17.29 -6.35
CA ILE A 248 -0.22 -17.44 -5.02
C ILE A 248 -0.31 -18.91 -4.60
N VAL A 249 0.83 -19.53 -4.33
CA VAL A 249 0.93 -20.88 -3.77
C VAL A 249 1.46 -20.76 -2.35
N HIS A 250 0.66 -21.18 -1.38
CA HIS A 250 0.99 -21.04 0.04
C HIS A 250 1.11 -22.41 0.70
N VAL A 251 2.32 -22.76 1.14
CA VAL A 251 2.61 -23.95 1.94
C VAL A 251 2.68 -23.54 3.40
N THR A 252 1.72 -23.99 4.22
CA THR A 252 1.61 -23.59 5.64
C THR A 252 2.50 -24.44 6.57
N GLY A 253 3.65 -24.85 6.06
CA GLY A 253 4.62 -25.70 6.72
C GLY A 253 5.84 -25.96 5.83
N PRO A 254 6.85 -26.70 6.32
CA PRO A 254 8.07 -26.96 5.57
C PRO A 254 7.79 -27.66 4.24
N LEU A 255 8.53 -27.28 3.20
CA LEU A 255 8.41 -27.83 1.85
C LEU A 255 9.60 -28.72 1.53
N THR A 256 9.33 -29.95 1.12
CA THR A 256 10.36 -30.86 0.60
C THR A 256 10.03 -31.25 -0.83
N ILE A 257 10.96 -31.05 -1.76
CA ILE A 257 10.85 -31.57 -3.12
C ILE A 257 11.58 -32.91 -3.18
N ALA A 258 10.85 -34.01 -3.37
CA ALA A 258 11.45 -35.34 -3.33
C ALA A 258 12.47 -35.55 -4.47
N PRO A 259 13.39 -36.53 -4.34
CA PRO A 259 14.34 -36.90 -5.39
C PRO A 259 13.69 -37.04 -6.78
N SER A 260 14.33 -36.42 -7.78
CA SER A 260 13.87 -36.42 -9.19
C SER A 260 12.47 -35.83 -9.41
N LYS A 261 11.94 -35.05 -8.46
CA LYS A 261 10.67 -34.32 -8.61
C LYS A 261 10.92 -32.85 -8.84
N ARG A 262 9.96 -32.21 -9.50
CA ARG A 262 10.01 -30.78 -9.75
C ARG A 262 8.78 -30.06 -9.22
N LEU A 263 9.01 -28.87 -8.72
CA LEU A 263 8.00 -27.86 -8.45
C LEU A 263 8.29 -26.66 -9.35
N GLU A 264 7.33 -26.31 -10.20
CA GLU A 264 7.42 -25.22 -11.16
C GLU A 264 6.22 -24.28 -10.96
N GLY A 265 6.39 -22.97 -11.17
CA GLY A 265 5.25 -22.04 -11.17
C GLY A 265 5.65 -20.58 -11.40
N ARG A 266 4.64 -19.73 -11.48
CA ARG A 266 4.77 -18.28 -11.65
C ARG A 266 3.89 -17.52 -10.66
N GLY A 267 4.36 -16.38 -10.17
CA GLY A 267 3.66 -15.52 -9.21
C GLY A 267 4.35 -15.54 -7.84
N VAL A 268 3.63 -15.83 -6.76
CA VAL A 268 4.19 -15.85 -5.39
C VAL A 268 4.16 -17.25 -4.80
N LEU A 269 5.33 -17.79 -4.41
CA LEU A 269 5.45 -18.99 -3.59
C LEU A 269 5.72 -18.57 -2.14
N ILE A 270 4.83 -18.94 -1.23
CA ILE A 270 4.95 -18.68 0.20
C ILE A 270 5.19 -20.02 0.90
N VAL A 271 6.23 -20.12 1.72
CA VAL A 271 6.51 -21.32 2.53
C VAL A 271 6.73 -20.93 3.99
N GLU A 272 5.93 -21.49 4.87
CA GLU A 272 6.13 -21.40 6.33
C GLU A 272 7.11 -22.48 6.80
N GLY A 273 8.39 -22.15 6.89
CA GLY A 273 9.47 -23.04 7.30
C GLY A 273 10.46 -23.35 6.18
N ALA A 274 11.30 -24.36 6.39
CA ALA A 274 12.39 -24.68 5.47
C ALA A 274 11.89 -25.18 4.10
N ILE A 275 12.61 -24.79 3.04
CA ILE A 275 12.54 -25.44 1.72
C ILE A 275 13.76 -26.34 1.56
N SER A 276 13.51 -27.63 1.33
CA SER A 276 14.55 -28.65 1.12
C SER A 276 14.38 -29.36 -0.22
N LEU A 277 15.50 -29.59 -0.91
CA LEU A 277 15.53 -30.32 -2.17
C LEU A 277 16.16 -31.70 -1.92
N GLY A 278 15.47 -32.76 -2.36
CA GLY A 278 16.00 -34.11 -2.29
C GLY A 278 17.13 -34.31 -3.30
N SER A 279 18.12 -35.11 -2.97
CA SER A 279 19.20 -35.47 -3.91
C SER A 279 18.67 -36.07 -5.22
N ASN A 280 19.50 -36.11 -6.27
CA ASN A 280 19.21 -36.76 -7.56
C ASN A 280 18.17 -36.05 -8.43
N GLY A 281 18.46 -34.82 -8.86
CA GLY A 281 17.70 -34.13 -9.91
C GLY A 281 16.34 -33.59 -9.47
N SER A 282 16.14 -33.34 -8.17
CA SER A 282 15.02 -32.51 -7.73
C SER A 282 15.21 -31.07 -8.23
N ARG A 283 14.10 -30.37 -8.47
CA ARG A 283 14.13 -29.01 -9.03
C ARG A 283 13.04 -28.11 -8.45
N LEU A 284 13.42 -26.90 -8.08
CA LEU A 284 12.52 -25.77 -7.87
C LEU A 284 12.74 -24.77 -9.00
N THR A 285 11.69 -24.41 -9.73
CA THR A 285 11.74 -23.31 -10.71
C THR A 285 10.58 -22.37 -10.43
N TRP A 286 10.88 -21.09 -10.21
CA TRP A 286 9.85 -20.11 -9.88
C TRP A 286 10.10 -18.76 -10.55
N ASP A 287 9.11 -18.29 -11.30
CA ASP A 287 9.12 -16.96 -11.91
C ASP A 287 8.27 -16.03 -11.03
N GLY A 288 8.89 -15.05 -10.38
CA GLY A 288 8.28 -14.09 -9.46
C GLY A 288 8.90 -14.13 -8.06
N LEU A 289 8.06 -14.08 -7.03
CA LEU A 289 8.47 -13.90 -5.65
C LEU A 289 8.44 -15.22 -4.86
N VAL A 290 9.53 -15.57 -4.18
CA VAL A 290 9.57 -16.66 -3.20
C VAL A 290 9.74 -16.07 -1.81
N ILE A 291 8.76 -16.29 -0.93
CA ILE A 291 8.75 -15.84 0.45
C ILE A 291 8.88 -17.05 1.38
N ILE A 292 9.91 -17.06 2.20
CA ILE A 292 10.13 -18.06 3.23
C ILE A 292 9.96 -17.38 4.57
N HIS A 293 8.96 -17.81 5.34
CA HIS A 293 8.66 -17.28 6.67
C HIS A 293 8.88 -18.37 7.72
N SER A 294 9.49 -18.06 8.86
CA SER A 294 9.67 -19.03 9.95
C SER A 294 9.60 -18.37 11.31
N GLU A 295 8.89 -18.99 12.25
CA GLU A 295 8.90 -18.61 13.67
C GLU A 295 9.86 -19.48 14.51
N GLU A 296 10.44 -20.53 13.90
CA GLU A 296 11.42 -21.40 14.56
C GLU A 296 12.74 -20.67 14.85
N ASP A 297 13.41 -21.05 15.95
CA ASP A 297 14.70 -20.49 16.36
C ASP A 297 15.81 -20.74 15.32
N TYR A 298 15.67 -21.80 14.52
CA TYR A 298 16.61 -22.16 13.47
C TYR A 298 15.90 -22.51 12.16
N LEU A 299 16.31 -21.85 11.07
CA LEU A 299 15.83 -22.09 9.71
C LEU A 299 17.01 -22.51 8.82
N HIS A 300 16.90 -23.63 8.12
CA HIS A 300 17.93 -24.10 7.20
C HIS A 300 17.39 -24.28 5.79
N LEU A 301 17.97 -23.56 4.85
CA LEU A 301 17.71 -23.72 3.41
C LEU A 301 18.85 -24.54 2.82
N ASP A 302 18.63 -25.85 2.68
CA ASP A 302 19.59 -26.79 2.09
C ASP A 302 19.29 -27.01 0.61
N TRP A 303 19.95 -26.20 -0.22
CA TRP A 303 19.85 -26.23 -1.68
C TRP A 303 21.14 -26.73 -2.34
N ASN A 304 21.91 -27.54 -1.61
CA ASN A 304 23.16 -28.11 -2.13
C ASN A 304 22.97 -29.31 -3.07
N THR A 305 21.81 -29.99 -3.03
CA THR A 305 21.64 -31.30 -3.65
C THR A 305 20.65 -31.35 -4.82
N GLY A 306 19.97 -30.23 -5.09
CA GLY A 306 19.00 -30.08 -6.17
C GLY A 306 19.22 -28.78 -6.93
N ARG A 307 18.45 -28.58 -7.99
CA ARG A 307 18.52 -27.36 -8.81
C ARG A 307 17.46 -26.36 -8.35
N VAL A 308 17.86 -25.11 -8.14
CA VAL A 308 16.94 -24.00 -7.82
C VAL A 308 17.13 -22.93 -8.87
N ASP A 309 16.06 -22.58 -9.57
CA ASP A 309 16.04 -21.46 -10.50
C ASP A 309 14.93 -20.49 -10.06
N ILE A 310 15.27 -19.31 -9.57
CA ILE A 310 14.29 -18.27 -9.22
C ILE A 310 14.58 -17.05 -10.09
N THR A 311 13.59 -16.62 -10.87
CA THR A 311 13.64 -15.40 -11.68
C THR A 311 12.67 -14.39 -11.06
N GLY A 312 13.19 -13.37 -10.38
CA GLY A 312 12.40 -12.44 -9.57
C GLY A 312 13.09 -12.13 -8.24
N GLY A 313 12.49 -12.51 -7.10
CA GLY A 313 13.04 -12.21 -5.77
C GLY A 313 12.88 -13.33 -4.75
N LEU A 314 13.88 -13.52 -3.89
CA LEU A 314 13.82 -14.39 -2.72
C LEU A 314 13.81 -13.57 -1.43
N VAL A 315 12.80 -13.78 -0.60
CA VAL A 315 12.65 -13.12 0.71
C VAL A 315 12.70 -14.18 1.79
N VAL A 316 13.57 -14.00 2.77
CA VAL A 316 13.68 -14.85 3.94
C VAL A 316 13.38 -14.02 5.18
N ASP A 317 12.30 -14.40 5.85
CA ASP A 317 11.77 -13.78 7.05
C ASP A 317 11.84 -14.80 8.20
N GLN A 318 12.53 -14.47 9.29
CA GLN A 318 12.57 -15.32 10.48
C GLN A 318 12.23 -14.52 11.74
N GLN A 319 11.07 -14.80 12.33
CA GLN A 319 10.64 -14.24 13.62
C GLN A 319 11.02 -15.18 14.76
N ALA A 320 12.33 -15.41 14.96
CA ALA A 320 12.80 -16.22 16.10
C ALA A 320 12.41 -15.55 17.43
N VAL A 321 12.01 -16.37 18.40
CA VAL A 321 11.42 -16.00 19.69
C VAL A 321 10.13 -15.18 19.53
N PRO A 322 8.98 -15.63 20.04
CA PRO A 322 7.78 -14.82 20.03
C PRO A 322 8.04 -13.51 20.80
N PRO A 323 7.41 -12.39 20.44
CA PRO A 323 7.65 -11.09 21.08
C PRO A 323 7.37 -11.06 22.61
N GLY A 324 6.88 -12.16 23.20
CA GLY A 324 6.35 -12.19 24.55
C GLY A 324 5.08 -11.35 24.68
N GLY A 325 4.52 -11.30 25.90
CA GLY A 325 3.28 -10.56 26.16
C GLY A 325 2.08 -11.12 25.40
N HIS A 326 1.09 -10.26 25.14
CA HIS A 326 -0.21 -10.66 24.58
C HIS A 326 -0.98 -9.46 24.01
N MET A 327 -2.06 -9.74 23.29
CA MET A 327 -2.96 -8.72 22.76
C MET A 327 -4.03 -8.35 23.79
N ASP A 328 -4.23 -7.04 24.00
CA ASP A 328 -5.32 -6.49 24.78
C ASP A 328 -6.31 -5.74 23.88
N VAL A 329 -7.58 -5.74 24.27
CA VAL A 329 -8.64 -5.00 23.58
C VAL A 329 -9.40 -4.14 24.58
N THR A 330 -9.42 -2.83 24.33
CA THR A 330 -10.18 -1.85 25.12
C THR A 330 -11.24 -1.19 24.25
N THR A 331 -12.50 -1.26 24.68
CA THR A 331 -13.63 -0.70 23.95
C THR A 331 -14.26 0.45 24.71
N THR A 332 -14.67 1.50 24.01
CA THR A 332 -15.32 2.69 24.55
C THR A 332 -16.59 2.98 23.73
N ARG A 333 -17.66 3.39 24.40
CA ARG A 333 -18.95 3.64 23.76
C ARG A 333 -19.62 4.92 24.25
N ASP A 334 -20.07 5.73 23.30
CA ASP A 334 -20.95 6.89 23.51
C ASP A 334 -21.86 7.04 22.27
N LEU A 335 -23.03 6.42 22.36
CA LEU A 335 -23.99 6.30 21.26
C LEU A 335 -24.73 7.61 20.95
N ASP A 336 -24.66 8.58 21.87
CA ASP A 336 -25.21 9.93 21.67
C ASP A 336 -24.27 10.80 20.82
N GLY A 337 -23.04 10.32 20.56
CA GLY A 337 -22.05 11.03 19.77
C GLY A 337 -21.42 12.21 20.51
N ARG A 338 -21.52 12.26 21.85
CA ARG A 338 -21.05 13.36 22.70
C ARG A 338 -19.66 13.07 23.28
N TRP A 339 -18.80 12.48 22.45
CA TRP A 339 -17.54 11.91 22.87
C TRP A 339 -16.68 12.88 23.68
N SER A 340 -16.29 12.42 24.86
CA SER A 340 -15.20 12.96 25.68
C SER A 340 -14.10 11.89 25.82
N ASN A 341 -12.94 12.27 26.37
CA ASN A 341 -11.96 11.26 26.79
C ASN A 341 -12.61 10.35 27.83
N ALA A 342 -12.34 9.04 27.73
CA ALA A 342 -12.94 8.08 28.64
C ALA A 342 -12.50 8.36 30.08
N ARG A 343 -13.45 8.44 31.01
CA ARG A 343 -13.21 8.67 32.44
C ARG A 343 -14.20 7.80 33.23
N GLY A 344 -13.73 6.92 34.11
CA GLY A 344 -14.61 6.08 34.94
C GLY A 344 -13.92 4.85 35.55
N ASP A 345 -14.60 4.21 36.52
CA ASP A 345 -14.13 2.99 37.18
C ASP A 345 -14.34 1.74 36.32
N ARG A 346 -13.42 0.77 36.43
CA ARG A 346 -13.49 -0.56 35.81
C ARG A 346 -14.85 -1.19 36.14
N SER A 347 -15.64 -1.53 35.13
CA SER A 347 -16.69 -2.53 35.37
C SER A 347 -16.01 -3.89 35.50
N GLY A 348 -15.81 -4.36 36.74
CA GLY A 348 -15.38 -5.75 37.00
C GLY A 348 -16.40 -6.80 36.54
N SER A 349 -17.50 -6.37 35.93
CA SER A 349 -18.56 -7.22 35.40
C SER A 349 -19.09 -6.59 34.10
N PRO A 350 -19.35 -7.38 33.03
CA PRO A 350 -19.96 -6.92 31.77
C PRO A 350 -21.29 -6.16 31.94
N TRP A 351 -21.87 -6.19 33.14
CA TRP A 351 -23.24 -5.76 33.44
C TRP A 351 -23.34 -4.54 34.36
N ALA A 352 -22.28 -3.75 34.56
CA ALA A 352 -22.37 -2.53 35.36
C ALA A 352 -23.41 -1.57 34.75
N SER A 353 -24.47 -1.33 35.51
CA SER A 353 -25.72 -0.76 35.05
C SER A 353 -25.57 0.65 34.47
N ILE A 354 -26.19 0.84 33.30
CA ILE A 354 -26.31 2.05 32.45
C ILE A 354 -26.86 3.31 33.18
N GLY A 355 -27.26 3.21 34.45
CA GLY A 355 -28.03 4.23 35.17
C GLY A 355 -27.27 5.28 35.98
N ALA A 356 -25.93 5.24 36.08
CA ALA A 356 -25.21 6.06 37.07
C ALA A 356 -24.62 7.40 36.57
N GLY A 357 -24.93 7.86 35.35
CA GLY A 357 -24.56 9.21 34.90
C GLY A 357 -23.06 9.48 34.67
N ASN A 358 -22.19 8.48 34.81
CA ASN A 358 -20.77 8.57 34.48
C ASN A 358 -20.55 8.06 33.04
N TRP A 359 -20.21 8.99 32.15
CA TRP A 359 -19.89 8.73 30.75
C TRP A 359 -18.39 8.95 30.50
N PRO A 360 -17.74 8.22 29.57
CA PRO A 360 -18.14 6.97 28.93
C PRO A 360 -17.55 5.71 29.62
N TRP A 361 -18.32 4.62 29.60
CA TRP A 361 -17.90 3.29 30.07
C TRP A 361 -16.89 2.70 29.08
N PHE A 362 -15.75 2.22 29.57
CA PHE A 362 -14.85 1.40 28.78
C PHE A 362 -14.83 -0.03 29.32
N GLN A 363 -14.84 -1.00 28.42
CA GLN A 363 -14.59 -2.40 28.73
C GLN A 363 -13.20 -2.78 28.25
N HIS A 364 -12.57 -3.71 28.96
CA HIS A 364 -11.20 -4.12 28.68
C HIS A 364 -11.09 -5.63 28.84
N LYS A 365 -10.62 -6.28 27.79
CA LYS A 365 -10.19 -7.68 27.82
C LYS A 365 -8.67 -7.71 27.78
N HIS A 366 -8.13 -8.28 28.85
CA HIS A 366 -6.74 -8.62 28.95
C HIS A 366 -6.47 -10.00 28.31
N ARG A 367 -5.29 -10.21 27.72
CA ARG A 367 -4.88 -11.51 27.13
C ARG A 367 -5.91 -12.06 26.15
N TYR A 368 -6.40 -11.20 25.26
CA TYR A 368 -7.45 -11.55 24.30
C TYR A 368 -7.05 -12.75 23.44
N ASP A 369 -5.84 -12.74 22.90
CA ASP A 369 -5.26 -13.78 22.05
C ASP A 369 -5.02 -15.10 22.78
N ILE A 370 -4.53 -15.05 24.02
CA ILE A 370 -4.23 -16.24 24.82
C ILE A 370 -5.51 -16.87 25.37
N ASP A 371 -6.36 -16.09 26.02
CA ASP A 371 -7.56 -16.61 26.70
C ASP A 371 -8.60 -17.17 25.72
N LEU A 372 -8.61 -16.66 24.49
CA LEU A 372 -9.54 -17.07 23.43
C LEU A 372 -8.88 -17.96 22.38
N GLY A 373 -7.56 -18.16 22.45
CA GLY A 373 -6.78 -18.94 21.49
C GLY A 373 -6.81 -18.38 20.07
N THR A 374 -7.03 -17.07 19.91
CA THR A 374 -7.14 -16.42 18.59
C THR A 374 -6.70 -14.97 18.62
N SER A 375 -5.86 -14.59 17.66
CA SER A 375 -5.50 -13.19 17.41
C SER A 375 -6.56 -12.43 16.61
N THR A 376 -7.71 -13.05 16.33
CA THR A 376 -8.83 -12.42 15.62
C THR A 376 -9.78 -11.74 16.58
N VAL A 377 -9.84 -10.41 16.51
CA VAL A 377 -10.84 -9.59 17.20
C VAL A 377 -12.14 -9.60 16.39
N MET A 378 -13.08 -10.43 16.82
CA MET A 378 -14.39 -10.55 16.18
C MET A 378 -15.43 -9.63 16.81
N PHE A 379 -16.18 -8.96 15.95
CA PHE A 379 -17.29 -8.07 16.25
C PHE A 379 -18.54 -8.60 15.54
N ARG A 380 -19.40 -9.34 16.25
CA ARG A 380 -20.56 -10.03 15.65
C ARG A 380 -21.87 -9.37 16.03
N ALA A 381 -22.76 -9.20 15.08
CA ALA A 381 -24.11 -8.68 15.31
C ALA A 381 -25.16 -9.79 15.45
N ASP A 382 -24.92 -10.97 14.89
CA ASP A 382 -25.93 -12.00 14.65
C ASP A 382 -25.92 -13.15 15.67
N THR A 383 -24.76 -13.46 16.25
CA THR A 383 -24.55 -14.61 17.13
C THR A 383 -23.76 -14.24 18.38
N PRO A 384 -24.17 -14.71 19.58
CA PRO A 384 -23.37 -14.55 20.78
C PRO A 384 -22.00 -15.22 20.59
N HIS A 385 -20.93 -14.46 20.80
CA HIS A 385 -19.55 -14.92 20.78
C HIS A 385 -18.91 -14.62 22.14
N PRO A 386 -17.97 -15.42 22.66
CA PRO A 386 -17.26 -15.11 23.91
C PRO A 386 -16.71 -13.68 23.95
N ASN A 387 -16.31 -13.16 22.79
CA ASN A 387 -15.72 -11.82 22.65
C ASN A 387 -16.75 -10.69 22.80
N GLU A 388 -18.05 -10.96 22.66
CA GLU A 388 -19.10 -9.93 22.77
C GLU A 388 -19.25 -9.41 24.19
N GLU A 389 -18.93 -10.22 25.21
CA GLU A 389 -19.02 -9.77 26.60
C GLU A 389 -18.04 -8.63 26.93
N TYR A 390 -16.96 -8.49 26.15
CA TYR A 390 -15.94 -7.45 26.28
C TYR A 390 -16.00 -6.38 25.20
N THR A 391 -16.45 -6.74 23.99
CA THR A 391 -16.55 -5.78 22.88
C THR A 391 -17.85 -5.00 22.92
N GLN A 392 -18.96 -5.59 23.38
CA GLN A 392 -20.29 -4.95 23.44
C GLN A 392 -20.75 -4.38 22.10
N PHE A 393 -20.25 -4.95 21.01
CA PHE A 393 -20.42 -4.37 19.69
C PHE A 393 -21.82 -4.65 19.16
N ARG A 394 -22.36 -5.84 19.40
CA ARG A 394 -23.75 -6.17 19.08
C ARG A 394 -24.71 -5.25 19.81
N ASP A 395 -24.47 -4.99 21.10
CA ASP A 395 -25.32 -4.13 21.90
C ASP A 395 -25.28 -2.67 21.39
N ALA A 396 -24.10 -2.20 20.96
CA ALA A 396 -23.94 -0.92 20.29
C ALA A 396 -24.73 -0.88 18.96
N LEU A 397 -24.56 -1.86 18.06
CA LEU A 397 -25.28 -1.91 16.79
C LEU A 397 -26.80 -2.00 16.98
N SER A 398 -27.26 -2.83 17.92
CA SER A 398 -28.68 -3.01 18.26
C SER A 398 -29.30 -1.70 18.72
N SER A 399 -28.58 -0.93 19.54
CA SER A 399 -29.03 0.38 20.03
C SER A 399 -29.05 1.45 18.93
N LEU A 400 -28.17 1.34 17.93
CA LEU A 400 -28.13 2.23 16.77
C LEU A 400 -29.23 1.91 15.75
N GLY A 401 -29.66 0.65 15.66
CA GLY A 401 -30.76 0.22 14.79
C GLY A 401 -30.48 0.55 13.33
N THR A 402 -31.35 1.34 12.69
CA THR A 402 -31.26 1.67 11.26
C THR A 402 -30.39 2.90 10.96
N ARG A 403 -29.67 3.46 11.96
CA ARG A 403 -28.78 4.60 11.74
C ARG A 403 -27.71 4.23 10.71
N GLN A 404 -27.43 5.16 9.80
CA GLN A 404 -26.38 5.00 8.80
C GLN A 404 -25.02 5.28 9.45
N VAL A 405 -24.10 4.34 9.32
CA VAL A 405 -22.79 4.34 9.98
C VAL A 405 -21.70 3.92 9.00
N PHE A 406 -20.44 4.13 9.38
CA PHE A 406 -19.28 3.56 8.70
C PHE A 406 -18.21 3.21 9.73
N LEU A 407 -17.31 2.29 9.36
CA LEU A 407 -16.12 1.99 10.14
C LEU A 407 -15.01 2.95 9.76
N GLU A 408 -14.30 3.45 10.75
CA GLU A 408 -13.12 4.29 10.59
C GLU A 408 -11.93 3.67 11.31
N PHE A 409 -10.77 3.64 10.67
CA PHE A 409 -9.53 3.13 11.26
C PHE A 409 -8.57 4.30 11.45
N ASP A 410 -8.01 4.43 12.65
CA ASP A 410 -7.07 5.51 12.96
C ASP A 410 -5.63 5.08 12.71
N ARG A 411 -4.87 5.94 12.01
CA ARG A 411 -3.44 5.73 11.78
C ARG A 411 -2.63 6.52 12.80
N GLU A 412 -1.97 5.81 13.70
CA GLU A 412 -0.71 6.29 14.25
C GLU A 412 0.39 5.46 13.58
N ARG A 413 1.60 6.02 13.45
CA ARG A 413 2.72 5.32 12.82
C ARG A 413 2.89 3.96 13.51
N TYR A 414 3.13 2.90 12.74
CA TYR A 414 3.42 1.53 13.22
C TYR A 414 2.21 0.64 13.58
N HIS A 415 1.20 0.59 12.73
CA HIS A 415 0.27 -0.56 12.69
C HIS A 415 0.75 -1.48 11.58
N GLY A 416 1.46 -2.55 11.93
CA GLY A 416 1.88 -3.59 10.98
C GLY A 416 0.69 -4.32 10.35
N TYR A 417 0.93 -5.45 9.71
CA TYR A 417 -0.07 -6.12 8.90
C TYR A 417 -1.19 -6.81 9.71
N SER A 418 -2.35 -6.15 9.83
CA SER A 418 -3.62 -6.81 10.22
C SER A 418 -4.54 -6.92 8.99
N THR A 419 -5.55 -7.78 9.03
CA THR A 419 -6.60 -7.79 7.99
C THR A 419 -7.96 -7.54 8.60
N TYR A 420 -8.90 -7.08 7.80
CA TYR A 420 -10.30 -7.02 8.22
C TYR A 420 -11.22 -7.72 7.22
N THR A 421 -12.35 -8.19 7.74
CA THR A 421 -13.47 -8.66 6.95
C THR A 421 -14.76 -8.02 7.45
N LEU A 422 -15.67 -7.71 6.53
CA LEU A 422 -16.89 -6.97 6.75
C LEU A 422 -18.02 -7.62 5.93
N ASP A 423 -18.94 -8.30 6.63
CA ASP A 423 -20.13 -8.92 6.05
C ASP A 423 -21.36 -8.06 6.33
N ILE A 424 -21.90 -7.45 5.27
CA ILE A 424 -23.08 -6.58 5.33
C ILE A 424 -24.24 -7.27 4.60
N ALA A 425 -25.38 -7.40 5.28
CA ALA A 425 -26.59 -7.96 4.72
C ALA A 425 -27.02 -7.24 3.44
N GLY A 426 -27.30 -8.03 2.39
CA GLY A 426 -27.73 -7.51 1.10
C GLY A 426 -26.58 -7.13 0.15
N GLN A 427 -25.33 -7.19 0.61
CA GLN A 427 -24.16 -7.12 -0.27
C GLN A 427 -23.76 -8.54 -0.74
N PRO A 428 -23.44 -8.72 -2.03
CA PRO A 428 -23.13 -10.03 -2.59
C PRO A 428 -21.77 -10.57 -2.15
N GLU A 429 -20.85 -9.71 -1.70
CA GLU A 429 -19.49 -10.06 -1.33
C GLU A 429 -19.16 -9.56 0.08
N VAL A 430 -18.39 -10.37 0.82
CA VAL A 430 -17.75 -9.94 2.07
C VAL A 430 -16.62 -9.00 1.68
N TYR A 431 -16.66 -7.76 2.16
CA TYR A 431 -15.58 -6.82 1.95
C TYR A 431 -14.42 -7.18 2.87
N GLY A 432 -13.20 -7.01 2.42
CA GLY A 432 -12.03 -7.19 3.26
C GLY A 432 -10.81 -6.53 2.67
N GLY A 433 -9.76 -6.44 3.47
CA GLY A 433 -8.49 -5.87 3.04
C GLY A 433 -7.45 -5.86 4.13
N ALA A 434 -6.26 -5.38 3.78
CA ALA A 434 -5.17 -5.17 4.72
C ALA A 434 -5.42 -3.90 5.54
N VAL A 435 -5.49 -4.03 6.85
CA VAL A 435 -5.33 -2.91 7.79
C VAL A 435 -3.83 -2.68 7.94
N LYS A 436 -3.23 -2.09 6.92
CA LYS A 436 -1.84 -1.62 6.96
C LYS A 436 -1.87 -0.11 7.04
N ASN A 437 -1.22 0.47 8.05
CA ASN A 437 -1.18 1.94 8.21
C ASN A 437 -2.58 2.61 8.12
N GLY A 438 -3.65 1.88 8.44
CA GLY A 438 -5.02 2.39 8.38
C GLY A 438 -5.74 2.37 7.02
N PHE A 439 -5.21 1.82 5.90
CA PHE A 439 -5.77 1.68 4.51
C PHE A 439 -5.27 2.64 3.43
N GLY A 440 -5.05 2.10 2.21
CA GLY A 440 -4.85 2.82 0.95
C GLY A 440 -3.38 3.00 0.54
N THR A 441 -3.09 2.71 -0.73
CA THR A 441 -1.82 2.84 -1.49
C THR A 441 -1.14 4.21 -1.32
N TYR A 442 -1.87 5.25 -0.91
CA TYR A 442 -1.37 6.63 -0.79
C TYR A 442 -1.55 7.26 0.59
N ALA A 443 -1.95 6.49 1.61
CA ALA A 443 -2.21 7.09 2.91
C ALA A 443 -0.89 7.62 3.51
N GLN A 444 -0.93 8.84 4.05
CA GLN A 444 0.12 9.45 4.85
C GLN A 444 -0.21 9.39 6.35
N SER A 445 0.79 9.66 7.20
CA SER A 445 0.61 9.76 8.65
C SER A 445 -0.47 10.81 8.99
N GLY A 446 -1.59 10.40 9.59
CA GLY A 446 -2.72 11.28 9.93
C GLY A 446 -3.94 11.13 9.01
N ASP A 447 -3.83 10.32 7.95
CA ASP A 447 -4.98 9.97 7.12
C ASP A 447 -5.94 9.04 7.86
N VAL A 448 -7.23 9.24 7.58
CA VAL A 448 -8.34 8.57 8.24
C VAL A 448 -9.15 7.85 7.19
N GLN A 449 -9.23 6.55 7.34
CA GLN A 449 -9.81 5.67 6.33
C GLN A 449 -11.12 5.08 6.79
N ARG A 450 -11.99 4.85 5.81
CA ARG A 450 -13.42 4.65 6.06
C ARG A 450 -13.95 3.56 5.15
N SER A 451 -14.73 2.65 5.72
CA SER A 451 -15.58 1.79 4.91
C SER A 451 -16.62 2.62 4.16
N GLN A 452 -17.27 2.01 3.16
CA GLN A 452 -18.55 2.53 2.69
C GLN A 452 -19.55 2.59 3.85
N SER A 453 -20.50 3.51 3.78
CA SER A 453 -21.54 3.63 4.79
C SER A 453 -22.61 2.54 4.63
N PHE A 454 -23.09 1.98 5.73
CA PHE A 454 -24.14 0.96 5.79
C PHE A 454 -25.08 1.24 6.98
N ARG A 455 -26.24 0.58 7.08
CA ARG A 455 -27.09 0.70 8.28
C ARG A 455 -26.53 -0.18 9.37
N ALA A 456 -26.50 0.30 10.62
CA ALA A 456 -25.88 -0.44 11.72
C ALA A 456 -26.43 -1.87 11.88
N ASN A 457 -27.74 -2.06 11.68
CA ASN A 457 -28.39 -3.37 11.73
C ASN A 457 -28.21 -4.26 10.48
N ASP A 458 -27.60 -3.74 9.40
CA ASP A 458 -27.25 -4.54 8.22
C ASP A 458 -25.90 -5.24 8.41
N LEU A 459 -25.04 -4.77 9.31
CA LEU A 459 -23.76 -5.42 9.61
C LEU A 459 -24.01 -6.77 10.31
N ARG A 460 -23.58 -7.88 9.71
CA ARG A 460 -23.68 -9.23 10.29
C ARG A 460 -22.45 -9.56 11.12
N SER A 461 -21.28 -9.39 10.52
CA SER A 461 -20.01 -9.59 11.20
C SER A 461 -18.94 -8.64 10.67
N PHE A 462 -18.09 -8.20 11.59
CA PHE A 462 -16.86 -7.48 11.31
C PHE A 462 -15.74 -8.17 12.09
N GLN A 463 -14.58 -8.38 11.48
CA GLN A 463 -13.46 -9.04 12.14
C GLN A 463 -12.18 -8.30 11.81
N VAL A 464 -11.29 -8.19 12.80
CA VAL A 464 -9.91 -7.75 12.62
C VAL A 464 -9.00 -8.90 13.00
N ASP A 465 -8.21 -9.38 12.06
CA ASP A 465 -7.27 -10.48 12.26
C ASP A 465 -5.86 -9.92 12.40
N VAL A 466 -5.33 -9.96 13.63
CA VAL A 466 -3.95 -9.55 13.92
C VAL A 466 -3.04 -10.73 13.60
N ARG A 467 -2.19 -10.56 12.61
CA ARG A 467 -1.38 -11.67 12.09
C ARG A 467 -0.12 -11.95 12.90
N SER A 468 0.43 -10.94 13.59
CA SER A 468 1.54 -11.09 14.54
C SER A 468 1.46 -10.00 15.61
N LEU A 469 1.80 -10.32 16.87
CA LEU A 469 1.86 -9.32 17.94
C LEU A 469 2.92 -8.24 17.69
N ARG A 470 4.01 -8.59 16.98
CA ARG A 470 5.07 -7.64 16.58
C ARG A 470 4.56 -6.51 15.68
N MET A 471 3.40 -6.73 15.06
CA MET A 471 2.73 -5.77 14.19
C MET A 471 1.85 -4.78 14.96
N LEU A 472 1.58 -5.04 16.23
CA LEU A 472 0.94 -4.08 17.10
C LEU A 472 2.01 -3.24 17.79
N ARG A 473 1.69 -1.97 18.06
CA ARG A 473 2.56 -1.11 18.85
C ARG A 473 2.81 -1.75 20.23
N GLN A 474 4.07 -2.07 20.53
CA GLN A 474 4.48 -2.52 21.86
C GLN A 474 4.20 -1.43 22.89
N ARG A 475 3.48 -1.78 23.94
CA ARG A 475 3.25 -0.92 25.10
C ARG A 475 3.72 -1.64 26.36
N PHE A 476 4.76 -1.09 27.01
CA PHE A 476 5.18 -1.55 28.32
C PHE A 476 4.33 -0.86 29.39
N ASP A 477 3.93 -1.62 30.41
CA ASP A 477 3.29 -1.14 31.65
C ASP A 477 4.10 -0.03 32.38
N THR A 478 5.35 0.23 31.96
CA THR A 478 6.33 1.07 32.69
C THR A 478 6.88 2.25 31.89
N ALA A 479 6.53 2.42 30.61
CA ALA A 479 7.07 3.53 29.81
C ALA A 479 6.36 4.86 30.13
N SER A 480 7.18 5.85 30.52
CA SER A 480 6.84 7.21 30.94
C SER A 480 5.65 7.82 30.17
N GLY A 481 4.51 7.95 30.84
CA GLY A 481 3.30 8.56 30.27
C GLY A 481 1.99 7.96 30.77
N CYS A 482 2.05 6.86 31.52
CA CYS A 482 0.87 6.18 32.05
C CYS A 482 1.19 5.42 33.34
N ASP A 483 0.62 5.88 34.46
CA ASP A 483 0.80 5.27 35.79
C ASP A 483 -0.38 4.35 36.19
N SER A 484 -1.40 4.23 35.32
CA SER A 484 -2.64 3.49 35.55
C SER A 484 -3.07 2.71 34.30
N TRP A 485 -2.24 1.80 33.81
CA TRP A 485 -2.63 0.90 32.73
C TRP A 485 -3.89 0.07 33.10
N PRO A 486 -4.86 -0.14 32.19
CA PRO A 486 -4.94 0.31 30.79
C PRO A 486 -5.61 1.67 30.58
N PHE A 487 -5.96 2.40 31.65
CA PHE A 487 -6.81 3.59 31.62
C PHE A 487 -6.26 4.71 30.73
N CYS A 488 -4.94 4.93 30.77
CA CYS A 488 -4.28 5.94 29.97
C CYS A 488 -4.43 5.76 28.45
N VAL A 489 -4.57 4.53 27.95
CA VAL A 489 -4.81 4.30 26.52
C VAL A 489 -6.14 4.92 26.12
N ALA A 490 -7.18 4.71 26.93
CA ALA A 490 -8.50 5.28 26.70
C ALA A 490 -8.57 6.80 26.97
N GLU A 491 -7.64 7.35 27.76
CA GLU A 491 -7.56 8.78 28.07
C GLU A 491 -6.72 9.60 27.07
N GLN A 492 -5.74 8.99 26.41
CA GLN A 492 -4.88 9.66 25.42
C GLN A 492 -5.57 9.74 24.06
N TRP A 493 -5.66 10.93 23.45
CA TRP A 493 -6.37 11.13 22.17
C TRP A 493 -5.87 10.25 21.02
N GLY A 494 -4.56 10.05 20.91
CA GLY A 494 -3.96 9.12 19.92
C GLY A 494 -4.00 7.66 20.32
N ARG A 495 -4.48 7.33 21.53
CA ARG A 495 -4.43 5.97 22.10
C ARG A 495 -3.02 5.41 22.21
N GLY A 496 -2.01 6.28 22.17
CA GLY A 496 -0.62 5.86 22.03
C GLY A 496 -0.46 4.93 20.81
N GLY A 497 -1.07 5.24 19.69
CA GLY A 497 -0.82 4.56 18.45
C GLY A 497 -1.10 3.08 18.46
N ALA A 498 -2.09 2.69 19.24
CA ALA A 498 -2.71 1.39 19.15
C ALA A 498 -3.63 1.33 17.92
N LEU A 499 -3.80 0.13 17.36
CA LEU A 499 -4.71 -0.09 16.26
C LEU A 499 -6.13 0.22 16.73
N THR A 500 -6.73 1.27 16.16
CA THR A 500 -8.02 1.78 16.64
C THR A 500 -9.07 1.65 15.55
N VAL A 501 -10.15 0.94 15.86
CA VAL A 501 -11.34 0.83 15.02
C VAL A 501 -12.47 1.63 15.63
N ARG A 502 -13.14 2.45 14.83
CA ARG A 502 -14.21 3.34 15.25
C ARG A 502 -15.47 3.07 14.45
N LEU A 503 -16.62 3.08 15.10
CA LEU A 503 -17.90 3.23 14.43
C LEU A 503 -18.29 4.70 14.47
N ARG A 504 -18.58 5.28 13.31
CA ARG A 504 -19.06 6.66 13.21
C ARG A 504 -20.43 6.72 12.58
N GLU A 505 -21.25 7.66 13.01
CA GLU A 505 -22.49 7.97 12.31
C GLU A 505 -22.18 8.69 11.00
N TYR A 506 -22.84 8.29 9.92
CA TYR A 506 -22.86 9.09 8.70
C TYR A 506 -23.75 10.32 8.91
N ASN A 507 -23.15 11.42 9.39
CA ASN A 507 -23.83 12.70 9.57
C ASN A 507 -22.97 13.86 9.05
N PRO A 508 -23.20 14.34 7.82
CA PRO A 508 -22.46 15.46 7.24
C PRO A 508 -22.58 16.75 8.06
N ALA A 509 -23.71 16.97 8.72
CA ALA A 509 -23.98 18.18 9.51
C ALA A 509 -23.26 18.20 10.87
N ARG A 510 -22.81 17.04 11.38
CA ARG A 510 -22.15 16.90 12.68
C ARG A 510 -20.73 16.31 12.59
N ARG A 511 -20.08 16.42 11.42
CA ARG A 511 -18.73 15.88 11.17
C ARG A 511 -18.58 14.40 11.60
N HIS A 512 -19.58 13.59 11.28
CA HIS A 512 -19.58 12.14 11.54
C HIS A 512 -19.22 11.79 12.99
N PRO A 513 -20.13 12.01 13.95
CA PRO A 513 -19.83 11.77 15.36
C PRO A 513 -19.39 10.31 15.56
N LYS A 514 -18.34 10.13 16.35
CA LYS A 514 -17.91 8.81 16.82
C LYS A 514 -19.04 8.23 17.67
N LEU A 515 -19.21 6.91 17.68
CA LEU A 515 -20.27 6.22 18.44
C LEU A 515 -19.68 5.09 19.29
N TYR A 516 -18.68 4.42 18.73
CA TYR A 516 -17.99 3.30 19.34
C TYR A 516 -16.52 3.34 18.93
N GLU A 517 -15.62 2.87 19.78
CA GLU A 517 -14.21 2.72 19.48
C GLU A 517 -13.65 1.48 20.18
N ALA A 518 -12.92 0.64 19.44
CA ALA A 518 -12.13 -0.46 19.93
C ALA A 518 -10.65 -0.19 19.67
N VAL A 519 -9.84 -0.32 20.71
CA VAL A 519 -8.40 -0.10 20.69
C VAL A 519 -7.72 -1.44 20.94
N ILE A 520 -6.92 -1.89 19.98
CA ILE A 520 -6.26 -3.19 19.92
C ILE A 520 -4.75 -2.93 19.99
N TYR A 521 -4.06 -3.55 20.96
CA TYR A 521 -2.65 -3.29 21.18
C TYR A 521 -1.94 -4.50 21.79
N TRP A 522 -0.62 -4.56 21.59
CA TRP A 522 0.24 -5.53 22.23
C TRP A 522 0.78 -4.94 23.54
N HIS A 523 0.71 -5.76 24.58
CA HIS A 523 1.05 -5.39 25.94
C HIS A 523 1.86 -6.49 26.63
N MET A 524 2.71 -6.09 27.58
CA MET A 524 3.48 -7.01 28.42
C MET A 524 3.51 -6.49 29.86
N ARG A 525 2.97 -7.29 30.79
CA ARG A 525 2.94 -6.98 32.21
C ARG A 525 4.30 -7.12 32.86
N SER A 526 4.46 -6.50 34.04
CA SER A 526 5.71 -6.62 34.80
C SER A 526 6.13 -8.07 35.13
N ASP A 527 5.21 -9.00 35.34
CA ASP A 527 5.52 -10.42 35.54
C ASP A 527 5.80 -11.16 34.22
N GLU A 528 5.10 -10.82 33.14
CA GLU A 528 5.40 -11.34 31.79
C GLU A 528 6.72 -10.80 31.25
N VAL A 529 7.15 -9.59 31.66
CA VAL A 529 8.47 -9.05 31.36
C VAL A 529 9.54 -9.93 31.99
N ALA A 530 9.35 -10.37 33.23
CA ALA A 530 10.30 -11.25 33.89
C ALA A 530 10.36 -12.63 33.21
N GLU A 531 9.22 -13.19 32.80
CA GLU A 531 9.15 -14.43 32.02
C GLU A 531 9.84 -14.27 30.67
N HIS A 532 9.51 -13.23 29.90
CA HIS A 532 10.11 -12.95 28.61
C HIS A 532 11.62 -12.72 28.70
N MET A 533 12.10 -11.96 29.70
CA MET A 533 13.53 -11.80 29.95
C MET A 533 14.20 -13.13 30.32
N ALA A 534 13.52 -14.03 31.02
CA ALA A 534 14.03 -15.35 31.32
C ALA A 534 14.10 -16.23 30.06
N ASP A 535 13.09 -16.16 29.18
CA ASP A 535 13.07 -16.86 27.89
C ASP A 535 14.17 -16.35 26.95
N GLU A 536 14.34 -15.03 26.84
CA GLU A 536 15.46 -14.43 26.11
C GLU A 536 16.81 -14.85 26.70
N ALA A 537 16.96 -14.84 28.03
CA ALA A 537 18.18 -15.28 28.69
C ALA A 537 18.45 -16.79 28.47
N ALA A 538 17.40 -17.62 28.47
CA ALA A 538 17.48 -19.03 28.18
C ALA A 538 17.89 -19.29 26.74
N LEU A 539 17.30 -18.58 25.76
CA LEU A 539 17.74 -18.61 24.37
C LEU A 539 19.22 -18.22 24.26
N ARG A 540 19.61 -17.10 24.88
CA ARG A 540 21.00 -16.62 24.84
C ARG A 540 21.97 -17.66 25.42
N THR A 541 21.58 -18.32 26.51
CA THR A 541 22.35 -19.42 27.10
C THR A 541 22.43 -20.60 26.15
N ALA A 542 21.32 -21.00 25.52
CA ALA A 542 21.30 -22.07 24.54
C ALA A 542 22.22 -21.78 23.35
N ILE A 543 22.20 -20.54 22.82
CA ILE A 543 23.12 -20.09 21.76
C ILE A 543 24.58 -20.22 22.22
N GLN A 544 24.89 -19.76 23.44
CA GLN A 544 26.25 -19.87 24.01
C GLN A 544 26.69 -21.32 24.19
N ASP A 545 25.77 -22.21 24.55
CA ASP A 545 25.98 -23.64 24.71
C ASP A 545 26.05 -24.40 23.36
N GLY A 546 25.85 -23.70 22.24
CA GLY A 546 26.00 -24.23 20.89
C GLY A 546 24.72 -24.74 20.24
N ALA A 547 23.54 -24.35 20.74
CA ALA A 547 22.28 -24.58 20.04
C ALA A 547 22.28 -23.86 18.68
N LEU A 548 21.62 -24.48 17.70
CA LEU A 548 21.43 -23.87 16.38
C LEU A 548 20.48 -22.67 16.51
N PHE A 549 20.84 -21.55 15.87
CA PHE A 549 20.07 -20.32 15.93
C PHE A 549 20.24 -19.48 14.67
N GLY A 550 19.19 -18.79 14.27
CA GLY A 550 19.14 -17.94 13.09
C GLY A 550 18.90 -18.74 11.81
N THR A 551 19.28 -18.17 10.68
CA THR A 551 19.10 -18.75 9.36
C THR A 551 20.42 -19.28 8.80
N ARG A 552 20.41 -20.47 8.21
CA ARG A 552 21.52 -21.03 7.45
C ARG A 552 21.12 -21.18 5.99
N LEU A 553 21.89 -20.56 5.11
CA LEU A 553 21.76 -20.68 3.66
C LEU A 553 22.87 -21.59 3.15
N ASP A 554 22.51 -22.71 2.54
CA ASP A 554 23.47 -23.62 1.92
C ASP A 554 23.11 -23.74 0.43
N PHE A 555 23.81 -22.95 -0.41
CA PHE A 555 23.57 -22.87 -1.85
C PHE A 555 24.65 -23.66 -2.60
N GLY A 556 24.20 -24.66 -3.35
CA GLY A 556 25.04 -25.44 -4.25
C GLY A 556 25.29 -24.72 -5.58
N ASP A 557 26.10 -25.35 -6.44
CA ASP A 557 26.50 -24.86 -7.76
C ASP A 557 25.38 -24.87 -8.83
N HIS A 558 24.15 -25.19 -8.43
CA HIS A 558 22.95 -25.22 -9.28
C HIS A 558 21.81 -24.37 -8.70
N VAL A 559 22.18 -23.35 -7.92
CA VAL A 559 21.26 -22.31 -7.45
C VAL A 559 21.47 -21.06 -8.30
N ASP A 560 20.42 -20.69 -9.02
CA ASP A 560 20.34 -19.50 -9.85
C ASP A 560 19.24 -18.58 -9.30
N LEU A 561 19.64 -17.45 -8.72
CA LEU A 561 18.74 -16.36 -8.30
C LEU A 561 18.97 -15.19 -9.27
N THR A 562 18.06 -15.00 -10.22
CA THR A 562 18.16 -13.92 -11.21
C THR A 562 17.12 -12.87 -10.90
N PHE A 563 17.57 -11.66 -10.53
CA PHE A 563 16.67 -10.56 -10.26
C PHE A 563 15.95 -10.11 -11.53
N ASP A 564 14.62 -10.12 -11.47
CA ASP A 564 13.74 -9.63 -12.54
C ASP A 564 12.56 -8.91 -11.89
N LEU A 565 12.59 -7.58 -11.97
CA LEU A 565 11.56 -6.74 -11.37
C LEU A 565 10.21 -6.91 -12.08
N ASP A 566 10.21 -7.19 -13.39
CA ASP A 566 8.98 -7.35 -14.17
C ASP A 566 8.19 -8.58 -13.70
N GLU A 567 8.88 -9.67 -13.38
CA GLU A 567 8.25 -10.85 -12.80
C GLU A 567 7.61 -10.55 -11.42
N ILE A 568 8.20 -9.65 -10.63
CA ILE A 568 7.60 -9.17 -9.37
C ILE A 568 6.39 -8.25 -9.64
N LYS A 569 6.52 -7.32 -10.61
CA LYS A 569 5.46 -6.39 -11.02
C LYS A 569 4.20 -7.10 -11.50
N THR A 570 4.31 -8.31 -12.05
CA THR A 570 3.13 -9.13 -12.42
C THR A 570 2.17 -9.37 -11.25
N MET A 571 2.66 -9.29 -10.01
CA MET A 571 1.89 -9.44 -8.77
C MET A 571 1.70 -8.13 -8.00
N ALA A 572 2.28 -7.00 -8.42
CA ALA A 572 2.28 -5.72 -7.71
C ALA A 572 0.86 -5.28 -7.29
N SER A 573 -0.06 -5.19 -8.25
CA SER A 573 -1.45 -4.79 -7.97
C SER A 573 -2.19 -5.77 -7.04
N ARG A 574 -1.82 -7.06 -7.04
CA ARG A 574 -2.41 -8.06 -6.14
C ARG A 574 -1.87 -7.92 -4.73
N LEU A 575 -0.57 -7.64 -4.61
CA LEU A 575 0.14 -7.48 -3.34
C LEU A 575 -0.05 -6.08 -2.73
N GLY A 576 -0.57 -5.13 -3.52
CA GLY A 576 -0.79 -3.75 -3.09
C GLY A 576 0.48 -2.91 -3.13
N PHE A 577 1.41 -3.23 -4.02
CA PHE A 577 2.56 -2.38 -4.32
C PHE A 577 2.10 -1.19 -5.18
N ASP A 578 2.79 -0.08 -5.05
CA ASP A 578 2.58 1.14 -5.83
C ASP A 578 2.92 0.90 -7.31
N GLY A 579 3.90 0.04 -7.57
CA GLY A 579 4.38 -0.24 -8.92
C GLY A 579 5.22 0.91 -9.44
N ASP A 580 5.32 1.05 -10.77
CA ASP A 580 5.95 2.23 -11.36
C ASP A 580 4.99 3.41 -11.28
N GLU A 581 5.44 4.52 -10.71
CA GLU A 581 4.65 5.72 -10.54
C GLU A 581 5.03 6.83 -11.53
N VAL A 582 4.03 7.64 -11.88
CA VAL A 582 4.24 8.88 -12.64
C VAL A 582 3.84 10.06 -11.77
N LEU A 583 4.84 10.76 -11.27
CA LEU A 583 4.66 11.87 -10.34
C LEU A 583 4.50 13.19 -11.09
N SER A 584 3.34 13.84 -10.95
CA SER A 584 3.13 15.18 -11.48
C SER A 584 4.00 16.21 -10.75
N ARG A 585 4.98 16.81 -11.45
CA ARG A 585 5.82 17.89 -10.92
C ARG A 585 5.21 19.28 -11.13
N GLY A 586 4.34 19.42 -12.12
CA GLY A 586 3.60 20.67 -12.33
C GLY A 586 2.78 20.65 -13.62
N THR A 587 1.70 21.44 -13.62
CA THR A 587 0.89 21.71 -14.82
C THR A 587 0.55 23.19 -14.86
N TRP A 588 0.79 23.82 -16.01
CA TRP A 588 0.57 25.24 -16.26
C TRP A 588 -0.29 25.39 -17.50
N THR A 589 -1.21 26.35 -17.47
CA THR A 589 -2.09 26.61 -18.61
C THR A 589 -1.94 28.05 -19.09
N THR A 590 -1.98 28.23 -20.41
CA THR A 590 -2.07 29.52 -21.06
C THR A 590 -3.23 29.49 -22.03
N HIS A 591 -3.85 30.64 -22.25
CA HIS A 591 -4.99 30.75 -23.15
C HIS A 591 -4.85 32.04 -23.96
N THR A 592 -5.14 31.95 -25.25
CA THR A 592 -5.19 33.09 -26.15
C THR A 592 -6.54 33.05 -26.86
N THR A 593 -7.37 34.04 -26.56
CA THR A 593 -8.70 34.19 -27.15
C THR A 593 -8.59 34.63 -28.61
N VAL A 594 -9.67 34.44 -29.38
CA VAL A 594 -9.74 34.88 -30.79
C VAL A 594 -9.47 36.40 -30.93
N ASP A 595 -9.90 37.21 -29.96
CA ASP A 595 -9.70 38.65 -29.95
C ASP A 595 -8.24 39.04 -29.68
N GLU A 596 -7.57 38.36 -28.76
CA GLU A 596 -6.14 38.56 -28.47
C GLU A 596 -5.26 38.17 -29.65
N HIS A 597 -5.57 37.05 -30.31
CA HIS A 597 -4.85 36.62 -31.51
C HIS A 597 -5.00 37.64 -32.65
N ARG A 598 -6.20 38.22 -32.82
CA ARG A 598 -6.43 39.30 -33.78
C ARG A 598 -5.68 40.58 -33.44
N ALA A 599 -5.65 40.98 -32.17
CA ALA A 599 -4.90 42.14 -31.72
C ALA A 599 -3.39 41.98 -31.99
N ALA A 600 -2.81 40.81 -31.69
CA ALA A 600 -1.40 40.51 -31.95
C ALA A 600 -1.04 40.53 -33.44
N GLY A 601 -1.92 40.03 -34.31
CA GLY A 601 -1.75 40.05 -35.77
C GLY A 601 -1.75 41.45 -36.38
N THR A 602 -2.40 42.43 -35.75
CA THR A 602 -2.38 43.84 -36.19
C THR A 602 -1.13 44.61 -35.77
N THR A 603 -0.31 44.06 -34.87
CA THR A 603 0.93 44.68 -34.37
C THR A 603 2.22 44.16 -35.03
N ALA A 604 2.16 43.18 -35.94
CA ALA A 604 3.33 42.77 -36.72
C ALA A 604 3.79 43.95 -37.60
N PRO A 605 5.05 44.43 -37.50
CA PRO A 605 5.50 45.58 -38.25
C PRO A 605 5.47 45.24 -39.73
N SER A 606 4.73 46.02 -40.51
CA SER A 606 4.89 46.06 -41.95
C SER A 606 6.34 46.43 -42.25
N GLY A 607 7.19 45.44 -42.48
CA GLY A 607 8.52 45.65 -43.03
C GLY A 607 8.39 46.46 -44.31
N PRO A 608 9.23 47.49 -44.52
CA PRO A 608 9.12 48.31 -45.70
C PRO A 608 9.38 47.45 -46.93
N ARG A 609 8.49 47.54 -47.93
CA ARG A 609 8.81 47.10 -49.28
C ARG A 609 9.98 47.95 -49.81
N SER A 610 11.16 47.35 -49.89
CA SER A 610 12.21 47.64 -50.86
C SER A 610 13.03 46.39 -51.12
#